data_AF-M2ATR0-F1
#
_entry.id   AF-M2ATR0-F1
#
_cell.length_a   1.000
_cell.length_b   1.000
_cell.length_c   1.000
_cell.angle_alpha   90.00
_cell.angle_beta   90.00
_cell.angle_gamma   90.00
#
_symmetry.space_group_name_H-M   'P 1'
#
loop_
_entity.id
_entity.type
_entity.pdbx_description
1 polymer ?
#
loop_
_entity_poly.entity_id
_entity_poly.type
_entity_poly.pdbx_seq_one_letter_code
_entity_poly.pdbx_strand_id
1 'polypeptide(L)'
;MSVTIFVHLNESENNDFDMRKFKKDIGIKYPGTNLEVSNSSRSYDLCWENYSEQYQFELRMDRKRCTFAIEYFNSDERIYEYARFILWLRTFFEREKEVILLDEIDCNQLVLSCDKTTDDIVKWLQGIFK
;
A
#
# COMPACT_ATOMS: atom_id res chain seq x y z
N MET A 1 -18.87 -1.97 -1.42
CA MET A 1 -17.90 -1.87 -2.52
C MET A 1 -16.53 -1.87 -1.87
N SER A 2 -15.65 -2.80 -2.24
CA SER A 2 -14.24 -2.68 -1.83
C SER A 2 -13.62 -1.62 -2.73
N VAL A 3 -12.97 -0.64 -2.13
CA VAL A 3 -12.22 0.39 -2.86
C VAL A 3 -10.77 -0.05 -2.83
N THR A 4 -10.20 -0.37 -3.99
CA THR A 4 -8.77 -0.62 -4.09
C THR A 4 -8.04 0.70 -4.13
N ILE A 5 -7.05 0.85 -3.26
CA ILE A 5 -6.15 2.01 -3.29
C ILE A 5 -4.79 1.54 -3.79
N PHE A 6 -4.29 2.18 -4.84
CA PHE A 6 -2.98 1.90 -5.41
C PHE A 6 -1.92 2.86 -4.85
N VAL A 7 -0.74 2.32 -4.56
CA VAL A 7 0.47 3.09 -4.22
C VAL A 7 1.56 2.70 -5.20
N HIS A 8 1.97 3.62 -6.07
CA HIS A 8 2.95 3.32 -7.12
C HIS A 8 3.82 4.51 -7.49
N LEU A 9 4.96 4.25 -8.15
CA LEU A 9 5.76 5.32 -8.75
C LEU A 9 5.01 5.98 -9.91
N ASN A 10 5.24 7.28 -10.13
CA ASN A 10 4.91 7.95 -11.39
C ASN A 10 5.98 7.66 -12.47
N GLU A 11 6.44 6.41 -12.55
CA GLU A 11 7.46 5.94 -13.49
C GLU A 11 7.07 4.56 -14.01
N SER A 12 7.61 4.17 -15.17
CA SER A 12 7.22 2.93 -15.84
C SER A 12 7.79 1.67 -15.21
N GLU A 13 8.92 1.76 -14.49
CA GLU A 13 9.63 0.65 -13.87
C GLU A 13 10.28 1.09 -12.55
N ASN A 14 10.40 0.16 -11.61
CA ASN A 14 11.14 0.36 -10.36
C ASN A 14 12.04 -0.86 -10.13
N ASN A 15 13.31 -0.76 -10.51
CA ASN A 15 14.26 -1.87 -10.39
C ASN A 15 14.94 -1.93 -9.02
N ASP A 16 14.81 -0.88 -8.20
CA ASP A 16 15.56 -0.72 -6.93
C ASP A 16 14.76 -1.13 -5.69
N PHE A 17 13.53 -1.63 -5.87
CA PHE A 17 12.70 -2.06 -4.75
C PHE A 17 13.29 -3.29 -4.03
N ASP A 18 13.70 -3.12 -2.77
CA ASP A 18 14.22 -4.21 -1.95
C ASP A 18 13.10 -5.08 -1.38
N MET A 19 12.70 -6.08 -2.17
CA MET A 19 11.71 -7.09 -1.80
C MET A 19 12.07 -7.87 -0.53
N ARG A 20 13.37 -8.13 -0.29
CA ARG A 20 13.81 -8.91 0.88
C ARG A 20 13.61 -8.10 2.15
N LYS A 21 13.98 -6.82 2.11
CA LYS A 21 13.74 -5.88 3.20
C LYS A 21 12.25 -5.71 3.45
N PHE A 22 11.45 -5.47 2.41
CA PHE A 22 10.00 -5.31 2.56
C PHE A 22 9.34 -6.52 3.24
N LYS A 23 9.64 -7.74 2.75
CA LYS A 23 9.11 -8.98 3.32
C LYS A 23 9.48 -9.14 4.81
N LYS A 24 10.68 -8.73 5.21
CA LYS A 24 11.10 -8.77 6.61
C LYS A 24 10.35 -7.71 7.44
N ASP A 25 10.32 -6.48 6.96
CA ASP A 25 9.79 -5.34 7.70
C ASP A 25 8.27 -5.45 7.88
N ILE A 26 7.52 -5.95 6.89
CA ILE A 26 6.06 -6.17 7.03
C ILE A 26 5.75 -7.21 8.10
N GLY A 27 6.51 -8.31 8.16
CA GLY A 27 6.29 -9.36 9.17
C GLY A 27 6.69 -8.94 10.59
N ILE A 28 7.63 -7.99 10.73
CA ILE A 28 7.97 -7.38 12.02
C ILE A 28 6.90 -6.38 12.45
N LYS A 29 6.46 -5.51 11.53
CA LYS A 29 5.50 -4.45 11.83
C LYS A 29 4.08 -4.99 12.06
N TYR A 30 3.70 -6.04 11.32
CA TYR A 30 2.42 -6.70 11.39
C TYR A 30 2.63 -8.20 11.64
N PRO A 31 2.86 -8.61 12.90
CA PRO A 31 3.01 -10.03 13.25
C PRO A 31 1.81 -10.85 12.79
N GLY A 32 2.06 -12.05 12.29
CA GLY A 32 1.02 -12.93 11.73
C GLY A 32 0.67 -12.66 10.26
N THR A 33 1.37 -11.74 9.59
CA THR A 33 1.20 -11.55 8.15
C THR A 33 1.68 -12.77 7.36
N ASN A 34 0.79 -13.34 6.57
CA ASN A 34 1.09 -14.40 5.62
C ASN A 34 1.50 -13.81 4.28
N LEU A 35 2.32 -14.53 3.53
CA LEU A 35 2.67 -14.21 2.15
C LEU A 35 2.21 -15.35 1.26
N GLU A 36 1.19 -15.10 0.45
CA GLU A 36 0.82 -15.96 -0.65
C GLU A 36 1.60 -15.56 -1.90
N VAL A 37 2.26 -16.54 -2.51
CA VAL A 37 2.95 -16.37 -3.79
C VAL A 37 2.18 -17.15 -4.83
N SER A 38 1.53 -16.45 -5.76
CA SER A 38 0.92 -17.09 -6.92
C SER A 38 1.99 -17.34 -7.99
N ASN A 39 2.03 -18.55 -8.53
CA ASN A 39 2.89 -18.89 -9.68
C ASN A 39 2.20 -18.64 -11.03
N SER A 40 1.07 -17.92 -11.04
CA SER A 40 0.40 -17.53 -12.28
C SER A 40 1.18 -16.42 -13.00
N SER A 41 1.01 -16.28 -14.30
CA SER A 41 1.67 -15.21 -15.09
C SER A 41 1.00 -13.84 -14.92
N ARG A 42 0.42 -13.53 -13.75
CA ARG A 42 -0.41 -12.34 -13.55
C ARG A 42 0.44 -11.18 -13.05
N SER A 43 -0.06 -9.97 -13.20
CA SER A 43 0.64 -8.76 -12.77
C SER A 43 0.67 -8.58 -11.24
N TYR A 44 0.15 -9.50 -10.42
CA TYR A 44 0.02 -9.36 -8.96
C TYR A 44 0.29 -10.69 -8.24
N ASP A 45 1.51 -11.20 -8.41
CA ASP A 45 1.89 -12.55 -7.96
C ASP A 45 2.27 -12.65 -6.47
N LEU A 46 2.25 -11.53 -5.75
CA LEU A 46 2.51 -11.47 -4.30
C LEU A 46 1.31 -10.87 -3.60
N CYS A 47 0.78 -11.59 -2.61
CA CYS A 47 -0.25 -11.13 -1.71
C CYS A 47 0.25 -11.26 -0.26
N TRP A 48 0.24 -10.16 0.48
CA TRP A 48 0.39 -10.16 1.93
C TRP A 48 -0.97 -9.96 2.56
N GLU A 49 -1.31 -10.86 3.46
CA GLU A 49 -2.57 -10.82 4.19
C GLU A 49 -2.32 -10.90 5.69
N ASN A 50 -3.11 -10.16 6.46
CA ASN A 50 -3.15 -10.28 7.91
C ASN A 50 -4.63 -10.24 8.32
N TYR A 51 -5.02 -11.09 9.25
CA TYR A 51 -6.38 -11.13 9.80
C TYR A 51 -6.36 -11.20 11.34
N SER A 52 -5.38 -10.55 11.95
CA SER A 52 -5.31 -10.41 13.40
C SER A 52 -6.44 -9.55 13.96
N GLU A 53 -6.65 -9.59 15.27
CA GLU A 53 -7.65 -8.72 15.93
C GLU A 53 -7.32 -7.23 15.75
N GLN A 54 -6.03 -6.86 15.77
CA GLN A 54 -5.58 -5.46 15.72
C GLN A 54 -5.56 -4.89 14.29
N TYR A 55 -5.11 -5.70 13.33
CA TYR A 55 -4.95 -5.29 11.94
C TYR A 55 -5.43 -6.39 11.01
N GLN A 56 -6.28 -6.00 10.06
CA GLN A 56 -6.69 -6.86 8.97
C GLN A 56 -6.44 -6.15 7.64
N PHE A 57 -5.72 -6.78 6.71
CA PHE A 57 -5.46 -6.18 5.40
C PHE A 57 -5.15 -7.24 4.35
N GLU A 58 -5.36 -6.85 3.09
CA GLU A 58 -4.93 -7.58 1.90
C GLU A 58 -4.15 -6.61 1.01
N LEU A 59 -2.87 -6.91 0.81
CA LEU A 59 -1.92 -6.10 0.06
C LEU A 59 -1.33 -6.93 -1.08
N ARG A 60 -1.61 -6.55 -2.32
CA ARG A 60 -0.97 -7.14 -3.50
C ARG A 60 0.14 -6.26 -4.05
N MET A 61 1.05 -6.87 -4.79
CA MET A 61 2.12 -6.14 -5.48
C MET A 61 2.35 -6.62 -6.91
N ASP A 62 2.36 -5.67 -7.85
CA ASP A 62 2.95 -5.85 -9.17
C ASP A 62 4.47 -5.71 -9.10
N ARG A 63 5.17 -6.82 -9.29
CA ARG A 63 6.64 -6.85 -9.22
C ARG A 63 7.31 -6.05 -10.34
N LYS A 64 6.70 -5.93 -11.51
CA LYS A 64 7.32 -5.25 -12.66
C LYS A 64 7.33 -3.74 -12.47
N ARG A 65 6.25 -3.20 -11.90
CA ARG A 65 6.05 -1.77 -11.69
C ARG A 65 6.26 -1.32 -10.24
N CYS A 66 6.42 -2.27 -9.33
CA CYS A 66 6.37 -2.05 -7.88
C CYS A 66 5.12 -1.25 -7.45
N THR A 67 3.98 -1.60 -8.04
CA THR A 67 2.68 -1.05 -7.66
C THR A 67 2.10 -1.90 -6.55
N PHE A 68 1.79 -1.27 -5.42
CA PHE A 68 0.97 -1.90 -4.39
C PHE A 68 -0.51 -1.65 -4.66
N ALA A 69 -1.32 -2.69 -4.47
CA ALA A 69 -2.77 -2.60 -4.46
C ALA A 69 -3.26 -3.00 -3.07
N ILE A 70 -3.86 -2.06 -2.36
CA ILE A 70 -4.45 -2.29 -1.04
C ILE A 70 -5.92 -2.61 -1.27
N GLU A 71 -6.24 -3.90 -1.32
CA GLU A 71 -7.58 -4.41 -1.64
C GLU A 71 -8.51 -4.35 -0.42
N TYR A 72 -7.92 -4.43 0.78
CA TYR A 72 -8.63 -4.36 2.05
C TYR A 72 -7.74 -3.80 3.15
N PHE A 73 -8.31 -2.98 4.03
CA PHE A 73 -7.66 -2.52 5.25
C PHE A 73 -8.69 -2.24 6.34
N ASN A 74 -8.46 -2.78 7.54
CA ASN A 74 -9.30 -2.61 8.71
C ASN A 74 -8.49 -2.65 10.00
N SER A 75 -8.89 -1.81 10.95
CA SER A 75 -8.33 -1.68 12.30
C SER A 75 -9.29 -0.83 13.15
N ASP A 76 -9.07 -0.74 14.46
CA ASP A 76 -9.92 0.04 15.36
C ASP A 76 -10.05 1.51 14.93
N GLU A 77 -8.92 2.18 14.66
CA GLU A 77 -8.88 3.55 14.11
C GLU A 77 -8.70 3.52 12.59
N ARG A 78 -9.61 2.82 11.89
CA ARG A 78 -9.49 2.44 10.47
C ARG A 78 -8.82 3.48 9.58
N ILE A 79 -9.37 4.70 9.49
CA ILE A 79 -8.88 5.72 8.54
C ILE A 79 -7.48 6.23 8.92
N TYR A 80 -7.21 6.42 10.21
CA TYR A 80 -5.93 6.93 10.68
C TYR A 80 -4.82 5.90 10.50
N GLU A 81 -5.09 4.65 10.88
CA GLU A 81 -4.14 3.55 10.69
C GLU A 81 -3.95 3.21 9.22
N TYR A 82 -4.98 3.36 8.38
CA TYR A 82 -4.84 3.21 6.93
C TYR A 82 -3.90 4.28 6.35
N ALA A 83 -4.06 5.54 6.76
CA ALA A 83 -3.14 6.60 6.39
C ALA A 83 -1.70 6.31 6.83
N ARG A 84 -1.50 5.78 8.05
CA ARG A 84 -0.18 5.36 8.54
C ARG A 84 0.39 4.18 7.76
N PHE A 85 -0.45 3.23 7.35
CA PHE A 85 -0.05 2.10 6.51
C PHE A 85 0.44 2.59 5.14
N ILE A 86 -0.30 3.48 4.49
CA ILE A 86 0.10 4.10 3.21
C ILE A 86 1.41 4.87 3.34
N LEU A 87 1.58 5.70 4.38
CA LEU A 87 2.85 6.39 4.63
C LEU A 87 4.00 5.43 4.87
N TRP A 88 3.75 4.33 5.57
CA TRP A 88 4.78 3.32 5.78
C TRP A 88 5.17 2.64 4.47
N LEU A 89 4.22 2.30 3.59
CA LEU A 89 4.52 1.82 2.23
C LEU A 89 5.36 2.82 1.44
N ARG A 90 5.05 4.13 1.55
CA ARG A 90 5.83 5.20 0.90
C ARG A 90 7.31 5.16 1.28
N THR A 91 7.68 4.68 2.47
CA THR A 91 9.09 4.63 2.91
C THR A 91 9.96 3.62 2.15
N PHE A 92 9.36 2.70 1.40
CA PHE A 92 10.09 1.73 0.57
C PHE A 92 10.41 2.24 -0.83
N PHE A 93 9.89 3.42 -1.20
CA PHE A 93 10.26 4.11 -2.42
C PHE A 93 11.33 5.17 -2.12
N GLU A 94 12.19 5.46 -3.09
CA GLU A 94 13.21 6.49 -2.92
C GLU A 94 12.61 7.85 -2.59
N ARG A 95 13.35 8.65 -1.81
CA ARG A 95 12.86 9.93 -1.30
C ARG A 95 12.57 10.94 -2.41
N GLU A 96 13.35 10.92 -3.49
CA GLU A 96 13.23 11.88 -4.60
C GLU A 96 12.14 11.50 -5.61
N LYS A 97 11.63 10.26 -5.53
CA LYS A 97 10.65 9.74 -6.47
C LYS A 97 9.24 10.20 -6.15
N GLU A 98 8.50 10.52 -7.19
CA GLU A 98 7.08 10.82 -7.08
C GLU A 98 6.29 9.52 -6.92
N VAL A 99 5.61 9.37 -5.79
CA VAL A 99 4.72 8.24 -5.51
C VAL A 99 3.29 8.75 -5.58
N ILE A 100 2.45 8.04 -6.30
CA ILE A 100 1.04 8.36 -6.49
C ILE A 100 0.22 7.42 -5.63
N LEU A 101 -0.70 8.01 -4.88
CA LEU A 101 -1.84 7.34 -4.27
C LEU A 101 -3.03 7.51 -5.21
N LEU A 102 -3.65 6.42 -5.64
CA LEU A 102 -4.74 6.42 -6.61
C LEU A 102 -5.92 5.61 -6.06
N ASP A 103 -7.11 6.21 -6.08
CA ASP A 103 -8.37 5.51 -5.90
C ASP A 103 -8.81 4.85 -7.21
N GLU A 104 -9.11 3.55 -7.19
CA GLU A 104 -9.56 2.80 -8.37
C GLU A 104 -10.89 3.32 -8.93
N ILE A 105 -11.83 3.72 -8.06
CA ILE A 105 -13.22 3.99 -8.49
C ILE A 105 -13.32 5.34 -9.17
N ASP A 106 -12.94 6.42 -8.47
CA ASP A 106 -13.10 7.78 -8.98
C ASP A 106 -11.83 8.30 -9.68
N CYS A 107 -10.77 7.48 -9.77
CA CYS A 107 -9.46 7.86 -10.29
C CYS A 107 -8.88 9.10 -9.59
N ASN A 108 -9.31 9.38 -8.36
CA ASN A 108 -8.79 10.47 -7.54
C ASN A 108 -7.32 10.16 -7.19
N GLN A 109 -6.46 11.17 -7.26
CA GLN A 109 -5.03 11.01 -7.05
C GLN A 109 -4.50 11.97 -6.00
N LEU A 110 -3.52 11.50 -5.23
CA LEU A 110 -2.71 12.30 -4.33
C LEU A 110 -1.24 11.96 -4.53
N VAL A 111 -0.41 12.98 -4.77
CA VAL A 111 1.05 12.82 -4.77
C VAL A 111 1.54 12.66 -3.33
N LEU A 112 2.18 11.53 -3.03
CA LEU A 112 2.84 11.20 -1.77
C LEU A 112 4.30 11.66 -1.78
N SER A 113 4.48 12.98 -1.70
CA SER A 113 5.79 13.60 -1.44
C SER A 113 6.26 13.30 -0.01
N CYS A 114 7.57 13.41 0.24
CA CYS A 114 8.15 13.03 1.54
C CYS A 114 7.78 13.94 2.71
N ASP A 115 7.17 15.10 2.45
CA ASP A 115 6.62 16.02 3.42
C ASP A 115 5.16 15.72 3.79
N LYS A 116 4.50 14.78 3.10
CA LYS A 116 3.13 14.38 3.44
C LYS A 116 3.05 13.80 4.84
N THR A 117 2.07 14.30 5.59
CA THR A 117 1.76 13.85 6.95
C THR A 117 0.63 12.82 6.94
N THR A 118 0.45 12.14 8.08
CA THR A 118 -0.68 11.21 8.24
C THR A 118 -2.01 11.94 8.04
N ASP A 119 -2.13 13.16 8.54
CA ASP A 119 -3.35 13.96 8.45
C ASP A 119 -3.71 14.35 7.01
N ASP A 120 -2.71 14.56 6.15
CA ASP A 120 -2.94 14.82 4.73
C ASP A 120 -3.59 13.62 4.04
N ILE A 121 -3.11 12.41 4.35
CA ILE A 121 -3.68 11.17 3.80
C ILE A 121 -5.04 10.89 4.43
N VAL A 122 -5.23 11.13 5.74
CA VAL A 122 -6.54 11.00 6.40
C VAL A 122 -7.60 11.85 5.69
N LYS A 123 -7.31 13.13 5.42
CA LYS A 123 -8.24 14.01 4.70
C LYS A 123 -8.58 13.49 3.32
N TRP A 124 -7.60 12.93 2.61
CA TRP A 124 -7.82 12.35 1.28
C TRP A 124 -8.67 11.08 1.36
N LEU A 125 -8.39 10.15 2.27
CA LEU A 125 -9.18 8.93 2.49
C LEU A 125 -10.62 9.25 2.92
N GLN A 126 -10.82 10.25 3.77
CA GLN A 126 -12.16 10.76 4.12
C GLN A 126 -12.90 11.34 2.92
N GLY A 127 -12.17 11.81 1.91
CA GLY A 127 -12.72 12.23 0.62
C GLY A 127 -13.32 11.08 -0.18
N ILE A 128 -12.72 9.89 -0.08
CA ILE A 128 -13.06 8.68 -0.85
C ILE A 128 -14.14 7.87 -0.16
N PHE A 129 -14.01 7.63 1.15
CA PHE A 129 -14.91 6.76 1.91
C PHE A 129 -16.18 7.46 2.43
N LYS A 130 -16.68 8.46 1.70
CA LYS A 130 -17.87 9.22 2.10
C LYS A 130 -19.15 8.41 2.02
#